data_AF-A0A7G6YT11-F1
#
_entry.id   AF-A0A7G6YT11-F1
#
_cell.length_a   1.000
_cell.length_b   1.000
_cell.length_c   1.000
_cell.angle_alpha   90.00
_cell.angle_beta   90.00
_cell.angle_gamma   90.00
#
_symmetry.space_group_name_H-M   'P 1'
#
loop_
_entity.id
_entity.type
_entity.pdbx_description
1 polymer ?
#
loop_
_entity_poly.entity_id
_entity_poly.type
_entity_poly.pdbx_seq_one_letter_code
_entity_poly.pdbx_strand_id
1 'polypeptide(L)'
;MAEINIQRKKSSPSPWLLVILVALALAVAGYFIFRNDTEATPAPPIVSDGASTPADLNASRAMPASDEQAVADMAATELLPTPDELEAYAATDPAQPEYAREGLRMFTAALVRMADRTEFRDSNVNEQRDQLTSATARIDKEGTSLRPGFLAVASLLKAMQQKAYPDEEFAANDLGLQASQFSGRTGTAQEREWVQNFFRHAAQLMKTMNGPTS
;
A
#
# COMPACT_ATOMS: atom_id res chain seq x y z
N MET A 1 -63.43 -18.99 -12.37
CA MET A 1 -62.29 -19.78 -11.88
C MET A 1 -61.30 -19.86 -13.03
N ALA A 2 -60.11 -19.29 -12.90
CA ALA A 2 -59.11 -19.24 -13.97
C ALA A 2 -57.81 -19.89 -13.47
N GLU A 3 -57.43 -20.99 -14.10
CA GLU A 3 -56.16 -21.67 -13.88
C GLU A 3 -55.06 -21.04 -14.75
N ILE A 4 -53.95 -20.63 -14.14
CA ILE A 4 -52.78 -20.09 -14.82
C ILE A 4 -51.72 -21.19 -14.90
N ASN A 5 -51.38 -21.56 -16.12
CA ASN A 5 -50.42 -22.62 -16.44
C ASN A 5 -49.01 -22.01 -16.60
N ILE A 6 -48.10 -22.27 -15.66
CA ILE A 6 -46.71 -21.75 -15.68
C ILE A 6 -45.81 -22.80 -16.34
N GLN A 7 -45.49 -22.58 -17.62
CA GLN A 7 -44.46 -23.37 -18.31
C GLN A 7 -43.06 -23.01 -17.78
N ARG A 8 -42.34 -23.99 -17.24
CA ARG A 8 -40.92 -23.85 -16.84
C ARG A 8 -40.03 -23.80 -18.07
N LYS A 9 -39.42 -22.64 -18.33
CA LYS A 9 -38.41 -22.45 -19.38
C LYS A 9 -37.10 -23.12 -18.94
N LYS A 10 -36.68 -24.19 -19.61
CA LYS A 10 -35.34 -24.79 -19.45
C LYS A 10 -34.32 -23.84 -20.07
N SER A 11 -33.40 -23.32 -19.25
CA SER A 11 -32.29 -22.48 -19.71
C SER A 11 -31.27 -23.32 -20.46
N SER A 12 -31.07 -23.04 -21.75
CA SER A 12 -29.94 -23.55 -22.52
C SER A 12 -28.66 -22.82 -22.06
N PRO A 13 -27.55 -23.53 -21.81
CA PRO A 13 -26.30 -22.89 -21.43
C PRO A 13 -25.81 -21.97 -22.56
N SER A 14 -25.53 -20.73 -22.20
CA SER A 14 -25.10 -19.65 -23.11
C SER A 14 -23.79 -20.01 -23.82
N PRO A 15 -23.68 -19.81 -25.15
CA PRO A 15 -22.48 -20.13 -25.93
C PRO A 15 -21.22 -19.38 -25.48
N TRP A 16 -21.37 -18.30 -24.72
CA TRP A 16 -20.26 -17.55 -24.11
C TRP A 16 -19.49 -18.35 -23.07
N LEU A 17 -20.12 -19.29 -22.37
CA LEU A 17 -19.43 -20.14 -21.38
C LEU A 17 -18.37 -21.02 -22.04
N LEU A 18 -18.60 -21.49 -23.26
CA LEU A 18 -17.64 -22.32 -23.99
C LEU A 18 -16.40 -21.51 -24.39
N VAL A 19 -16.57 -20.25 -24.79
CA VAL A 19 -15.46 -19.36 -25.15
C VAL A 19 -14.56 -19.08 -23.95
N ILE A 20 -15.16 -18.79 -22.79
CA ILE A 20 -14.42 -18.56 -21.53
C ILE A 20 -13.64 -19.81 -21.13
N LEU A 21 -14.25 -21.00 -21.28
CA LEU A 21 -13.63 -22.27 -20.91
C LEU A 21 -12.42 -22.59 -21.80
N VAL A 22 -12.51 -22.34 -23.10
CA VAL A 22 -11.39 -22.52 -24.04
C VAL A 22 -10.25 -21.54 -23.75
N ALA A 23 -10.57 -20.27 -23.47
CA ALA A 23 -9.56 -19.27 -23.10
C ALA A 23 -8.81 -19.65 -21.81
N LEU A 24 -9.53 -20.18 -20.80
CA LEU A 24 -8.95 -20.67 -19.56
C LEU A 24 -8.00 -21.85 -19.81
N ALA A 25 -8.39 -22.80 -20.66
CA ALA A 25 -7.56 -23.96 -21.00
C ALA A 25 -6.24 -23.56 -21.68
N LEU A 26 -6.28 -22.58 -22.57
CA LEU A 26 -5.08 -22.05 -23.24
C LEU A 26 -4.13 -21.31 -22.27
N ALA A 27 -4.69 -20.55 -21.32
CA ALA A 27 -3.89 -19.88 -20.30
C ALA A 27 -3.14 -20.87 -19.39
N VAL A 28 -3.80 -21.97 -19.00
CA VAL A 28 -3.18 -23.03 -18.18
C VAL A 28 -2.09 -23.76 -18.96
N ALA A 29 -2.33 -24.08 -20.23
CA ALA A 29 -1.32 -24.74 -21.08
C ALA A 29 -0.07 -23.86 -21.28
N GLY A 30 -0.26 -22.57 -21.54
CA GLY A 30 0.84 -21.61 -21.67
C GLY A 30 1.65 -21.47 -20.37
N TYR A 31 0.97 -21.44 -19.23
CA TYR A 31 1.62 -21.37 -17.92
C TYR A 31 2.53 -22.58 -17.64
N PHE A 32 2.10 -23.79 -18.02
CA PHE A 32 2.89 -25.01 -17.79
C PHE A 32 4.14 -25.09 -18.67
N ILE A 33 4.10 -24.55 -19.89
CA ILE A 33 5.28 -24.56 -20.79
C ILE A 33 6.35 -23.59 -20.29
N PHE A 34 5.97 -22.41 -19.80
CA PHE A 34 6.92 -21.40 -19.33
C PHE A 34 7.52 -21.70 -17.94
N ARG A 35 6.97 -22.64 -17.18
CA ARG A 35 7.42 -22.94 -15.82
C ARG A 35 8.68 -23.81 -15.75
N ASN A 36 9.07 -24.50 -16.83
CA ASN A 36 10.13 -25.51 -16.79
C ASN A 36 11.57 -24.99 -17.02
N ASP A 37 11.77 -23.71 -17.36
CA ASP A 37 13.11 -23.15 -17.70
C ASP A 37 13.78 -22.38 -16.54
N THR A 38 13.60 -22.80 -15.28
CA THR A 38 14.30 -22.12 -14.16
C THR A 38 14.97 -23.09 -13.20
N GLU A 39 16.14 -23.59 -13.60
CA GLU A 39 17.14 -24.17 -12.69
C GLU A 39 18.50 -23.47 -12.86
N ALA A 40 19.05 -22.93 -11.76
CA ALA A 40 20.43 -23.15 -11.28
C ALA A 40 20.83 -22.18 -10.13
N THR A 41 21.21 -22.76 -8.99
CA THR A 41 21.93 -22.21 -7.81
C THR A 41 23.39 -22.74 -7.90
N PRO A 42 24.51 -22.11 -7.43
CA PRO A 42 24.76 -21.62 -6.04
C PRO A 42 25.74 -20.41 -5.81
N ALA A 43 25.78 -19.91 -4.56
CA ALA A 43 26.81 -19.01 -3.96
C ALA A 43 27.88 -19.85 -3.16
N PRO A 44 28.87 -19.31 -2.37
CA PRO A 44 29.50 -17.98 -2.16
C PRO A 44 31.09 -18.06 -2.18
N PRO A 45 31.94 -17.14 -1.63
CA PRO A 45 32.09 -16.79 -0.19
C PRO A 45 32.44 -15.31 0.17
N ILE A 46 32.49 -15.09 1.49
CA ILE A 46 32.65 -13.86 2.29
C ILE A 46 34.14 -13.48 2.44
N VAL A 47 34.46 -12.18 2.60
CA VAL A 47 35.74 -11.74 3.21
C VAL A 47 35.51 -10.57 4.18
N SER A 48 36.01 -10.73 5.41
CA SER A 48 36.13 -9.73 6.46
C SER A 48 37.56 -9.16 6.49
N ASP A 49 37.70 -7.84 6.67
CA ASP A 49 38.79 -7.12 7.38
C ASP A 49 38.60 -5.61 7.09
N GLY A 50 38.86 -4.62 7.94
CA GLY A 50 39.48 -4.57 9.26
C GLY A 50 39.39 -3.12 9.78
N ALA A 51 39.52 -2.97 11.09
CA ALA A 51 39.37 -1.73 11.84
C ALA A 51 40.52 -0.72 11.63
N SER A 52 40.22 0.58 11.83
CA SER A 52 41.17 1.60 12.33
C SER A 52 40.43 2.85 12.84
N THR A 53 40.48 3.05 14.16
CA THR A 53 40.40 4.34 14.90
C THR A 53 41.70 4.42 15.73
N PRO A 54 42.08 5.51 16.44
CA PRO A 54 41.52 6.87 16.55
C PRO A 54 42.59 8.00 16.54
N ALA A 55 42.17 9.27 16.41
CA ALA A 55 42.83 10.51 16.91
C ALA A 55 42.05 11.71 16.32
N ASP A 56 41.80 12.84 16.96
CA ASP A 56 42.28 13.41 18.20
C ASP A 56 41.24 14.42 18.71
N LEU A 57 41.34 14.72 20.00
CA LEU A 57 40.55 15.65 20.77
C LEU A 57 40.83 17.09 20.31
N ASN A 58 39.79 17.90 20.09
CA ASN A 58 39.91 19.31 20.42
C ASN A 58 38.60 19.87 20.97
N ALA A 59 38.61 20.05 22.29
CA ALA A 59 37.59 20.73 23.03
C ALA A 59 37.67 22.24 22.75
N SER A 60 36.60 22.81 22.21
CA SER A 60 36.32 24.24 22.36
C SER A 60 34.92 24.40 22.92
N ARG A 61 34.92 24.63 24.23
CA ARG A 61 33.80 24.92 25.10
C ARG A 61 33.29 26.33 24.78
N ALA A 62 32.08 26.43 24.22
CA ALA A 62 31.25 27.62 24.30
C ALA A 62 29.95 27.24 25.06
N MET A 63 29.52 28.14 25.93
CA MET A 63 28.53 27.94 27.01
C MET A 63 27.11 27.60 26.52
N PRO A 64 26.27 26.99 27.39
CA PRO A 64 25.00 26.40 27.00
C PRO A 64 23.96 27.47 26.69
N ALA A 65 23.44 27.46 25.46
CA ALA A 65 22.19 28.10 25.13
C ALA A 65 21.05 27.17 25.59
N SER A 66 20.25 27.67 26.54
CA SER A 66 18.98 27.16 27.06
C SER A 66 18.45 25.85 26.42
N ASP A 67 18.58 24.75 27.16
CA ASP A 67 18.18 23.38 26.79
C ASP A 67 16.68 23.22 26.43
N GLU A 68 15.81 24.20 26.67
CA GLU A 68 14.39 24.07 26.32
C GLU A 68 14.09 24.40 24.85
N GLN A 69 14.90 25.22 24.18
CA GLN A 69 14.71 25.54 22.76
C GLN A 69 15.53 24.65 21.82
N ALA A 70 16.68 24.13 22.26
CA ALA A 70 17.45 23.18 21.45
C ALA A 70 16.81 21.78 21.39
N VAL A 71 16.08 21.37 22.44
CA VAL A 71 15.30 20.12 22.43
C VAL A 71 14.00 20.29 21.61
N ALA A 72 13.43 21.49 21.57
CA ALA A 72 12.31 21.81 20.68
C ALA A 72 12.73 21.87 19.19
N ASP A 73 13.99 22.19 18.90
CA ASP A 73 14.53 22.31 17.53
C ASP A 73 15.19 21.01 17.01
N MET A 74 15.65 20.10 17.88
CA MET A 74 15.83 18.67 17.49
C MET A 74 14.49 17.92 17.40
N ALA A 75 13.46 18.44 18.06
CA ALA A 75 12.06 18.12 17.80
C ALA A 75 11.47 19.00 16.70
N ALA A 76 12.30 19.59 15.82
CA ALA A 76 11.93 19.82 14.43
C ALA A 76 11.71 18.46 13.76
N THR A 77 10.65 17.79 14.22
CA THR A 77 9.58 17.25 13.40
C THR A 77 10.15 16.71 12.11
N GLU A 78 10.52 15.43 12.10
CA GLU A 78 10.23 14.63 10.91
C GLU A 78 8.73 14.88 10.64
N LEU A 79 8.45 15.84 9.76
CA LEU A 79 7.10 16.20 9.36
C LEU A 79 6.59 14.98 8.62
N LEU A 80 5.97 14.08 9.38
CA LEU A 80 5.25 12.94 8.85
C LEU A 80 4.24 13.50 7.84
N PRO A 81 4.16 12.92 6.63
CA PRO A 81 3.46 13.51 5.52
C PRO A 81 1.99 13.78 5.86
N THR A 82 1.55 15.00 5.60
CA THR A 82 0.17 15.45 5.71
C THR A 82 -0.66 14.92 4.52
N PRO A 83 -2.00 14.85 4.63
CA PRO A 83 -2.84 14.46 3.49
C PRO A 83 -2.63 15.31 2.24
N ASP A 84 -2.33 16.61 2.40
CA ASP A 84 -2.06 17.50 1.27
C ASP A 84 -0.70 17.19 0.60
N GLU A 85 0.32 16.82 1.37
CA GLU A 85 1.61 16.36 0.83
C GLU A 85 1.47 15.02 0.10
N LEU A 86 0.61 14.12 0.59
CA LEU A 86 0.30 12.86 -0.09
C LEU A 86 -0.44 13.08 -1.41
N GLU A 87 -1.37 14.05 -1.45
CA GLU A 87 -2.07 14.45 -2.68
C GLU A 87 -1.09 15.06 -3.70
N ALA A 88 -0.19 15.94 -3.24
CA ALA A 88 0.87 16.50 -4.06
C ALA A 88 1.82 15.41 -4.61
N TYR A 89 2.20 14.45 -3.76
CA TYR A 89 3.00 13.30 -4.18
C TYR A 89 2.28 12.46 -5.24
N ALA A 90 0.99 12.17 -5.05
CA ALA A 90 0.18 11.43 -6.01
C ALA A 90 0.10 12.14 -7.39
N ALA A 91 0.26 13.46 -7.44
CA ALA A 91 0.29 14.24 -8.67
C ALA A 91 1.64 14.24 -9.40
N THR A 92 2.71 13.72 -8.77
CA THR A 92 4.03 13.60 -9.42
C THR A 92 4.04 12.53 -10.52
N ASP A 93 5.11 12.51 -11.31
CA ASP A 93 5.27 11.58 -12.44
C ASP A 93 5.35 10.11 -11.97
N PRO A 94 4.35 9.26 -12.30
CA PRO A 94 4.35 7.86 -11.88
C PRO A 94 5.38 7.01 -12.65
N ALA A 95 6.08 7.59 -13.64
CA ALA A 95 7.20 6.97 -14.32
C ALA A 95 8.51 6.97 -13.54
N GLN A 96 8.59 7.75 -12.45
CA GLN A 96 9.82 7.80 -11.67
C GLN A 96 10.17 6.43 -11.07
N PRO A 97 11.46 6.08 -11.03
CA PRO A 97 11.90 4.91 -10.29
C PRO A 97 11.46 5.04 -8.83
N GLU A 98 11.12 3.93 -8.20
CA GLU A 98 10.66 3.88 -6.80
C GLU A 98 9.31 4.58 -6.50
N TYR A 99 8.64 5.24 -7.45
CA TYR A 99 7.39 5.99 -7.20
C TYR A 99 6.37 5.22 -6.34
N ALA A 100 6.14 3.95 -6.67
CA ALA A 100 5.21 3.10 -5.95
C ALA A 100 5.70 2.70 -4.56
N ARG A 101 7.01 2.46 -4.40
CA ARG A 101 7.59 2.09 -3.10
C ARG A 101 7.62 3.27 -2.16
N GLU A 102 8.10 4.40 -2.66
CA GLU A 102 8.21 5.62 -1.88
C GLU A 102 6.82 6.15 -1.49
N GLY A 103 5.85 6.09 -2.41
CA GLY A 103 4.46 6.37 -2.09
C GLY A 103 3.92 5.48 -0.96
N LEU A 104 4.14 4.16 -1.03
CA LEU A 104 3.74 3.26 0.06
C LEU A 104 4.41 3.62 1.39
N ARG A 105 5.68 4.01 1.40
CA ARG A 105 6.36 4.46 2.63
C ARG A 105 5.72 5.71 3.22
N MET A 106 5.49 6.73 2.39
CA MET A 106 4.84 7.98 2.82
C MET A 106 3.43 7.74 3.36
N PHE A 107 2.62 6.97 2.63
CA PHE A 107 1.26 6.62 3.06
C PHE A 107 1.26 5.81 4.35
N THR A 108 2.16 4.83 4.49
CA THR A 108 2.28 4.05 5.72
C THR A 108 2.59 4.95 6.92
N ALA A 109 3.57 5.85 6.80
CA ALA A 109 3.93 6.77 7.87
C ALA A 109 2.75 7.65 8.29
N ALA A 110 2.01 8.21 7.33
CA ALA A 110 0.86 9.05 7.59
C ALA A 110 -0.33 8.28 8.19
N LEU A 111 -0.61 7.07 7.68
CA LEU A 111 -1.72 6.23 8.14
C LEU A 111 -1.49 5.68 9.54
N VAL A 112 -0.27 5.26 9.86
CA VAL A 112 0.08 4.79 11.22
C VAL A 112 -0.17 5.90 12.22
N ARG A 113 0.31 7.12 11.93
CA ARG A 113 0.05 8.31 12.76
C ARG A 113 -1.43 8.61 12.91
N MET A 114 -2.19 8.51 11.82
CA MET A 114 -3.63 8.76 11.85
C MET A 114 -4.36 7.70 12.68
N ALA A 115 -4.02 6.42 12.52
CA ALA A 115 -4.60 5.30 13.26
C ALA A 115 -4.36 5.40 14.77
N ASP A 116 -3.26 6.04 15.20
CA ASP A 116 -2.95 6.26 16.61
C ASP A 116 -3.79 7.37 17.29
N ARG A 117 -4.62 8.11 16.53
CA ARG A 117 -5.55 9.11 17.09
C ARG A 117 -6.66 8.44 17.91
N THR A 118 -7.23 9.18 18.85
CA THR A 118 -8.15 8.63 19.87
C THR A 118 -9.45 8.09 19.26
N GLU A 119 -9.96 8.73 18.23
CA GLU A 119 -11.16 8.36 17.48
C GLU A 119 -11.02 7.02 16.72
N PHE A 120 -9.80 6.64 16.35
CA PHE A 120 -9.53 5.38 15.63
C PHE A 120 -9.01 4.26 16.54
N ARG A 121 -8.92 4.51 17.85
CA ARG A 121 -8.39 3.56 18.82
C ARG A 121 -9.32 2.35 18.94
N ASP A 122 -8.97 1.28 18.25
CA ASP A 122 -9.76 0.05 18.12
C ASP A 122 -8.84 -1.15 17.88
N SER A 123 -9.23 -2.35 18.35
CA SER A 123 -8.41 -3.55 18.14
C SER A 123 -8.25 -3.90 16.66
N ASN A 124 -9.30 -3.73 15.85
CA ASN A 124 -9.24 -4.01 14.42
C ASN A 124 -8.33 -3.00 13.70
N VAL A 125 -8.41 -1.72 14.04
CA VAL A 125 -7.52 -0.68 13.47
C VAL A 125 -6.06 -0.96 13.84
N ASN A 126 -5.78 -1.32 15.09
CA ASN A 126 -4.43 -1.67 15.54
C ASN A 126 -3.87 -2.89 14.78
N GLU A 127 -4.68 -3.93 14.58
CA GLU A 127 -4.27 -5.09 13.81
C GLU A 127 -3.94 -4.72 12.36
N GLN A 128 -4.80 -3.93 11.69
CA GLN A 128 -4.53 -3.51 10.31
C GLN A 128 -3.30 -2.59 10.21
N ARG A 129 -3.05 -1.75 11.21
CA ARG A 129 -1.85 -0.91 11.31
C ARG A 129 -0.58 -1.76 11.39
N ASP A 130 -0.60 -2.82 12.18
CA ASP A 130 0.53 -3.74 12.32
C ASP A 130 0.75 -4.55 11.02
N GLN A 131 -0.34 -4.98 10.37
CA GLN A 131 -0.29 -5.62 9.04
C GLN A 131 0.32 -4.69 7.98
N LEU A 132 -0.08 -3.41 7.95
CA LEU A 132 0.49 -2.41 7.06
C LEU A 132 1.98 -2.21 7.29
N THR A 133 2.39 -2.08 8.55
CA THR A 133 3.81 -1.97 8.93
C THR A 133 4.60 -3.21 8.46
N SER A 134 4.08 -4.41 8.69
CA SER A 134 4.70 -5.67 8.25
C SER A 134 4.77 -5.81 6.72
N ALA A 135 3.72 -5.39 6.00
CA ALA A 135 3.69 -5.43 4.55
C ALA A 135 4.69 -4.43 3.94
N THR A 136 4.76 -3.22 4.49
CA THR A 136 5.65 -2.15 4.03
C THR A 136 7.11 -2.48 4.31
N ALA A 137 7.45 -3.07 5.46
CA ALA A 137 8.83 -3.49 5.78
C ALA A 137 9.42 -4.54 4.79
N ARG A 138 8.59 -5.16 3.95
CA ARG A 138 9.03 -6.15 2.96
C ARG A 138 9.29 -5.54 1.58
N ILE A 139 8.87 -4.30 1.32
CA ILE A 139 8.92 -3.71 -0.03
C ILE A 139 10.34 -3.32 -0.46
N ASP A 140 11.26 -3.16 0.49
CA ASP A 140 12.66 -2.75 0.22
C ASP A 140 13.47 -3.84 -0.47
N LYS A 141 12.97 -5.07 -0.48
CA LYS A 141 13.60 -6.19 -1.17
C LYS A 141 13.29 -6.12 -2.66
N GLU A 142 14.32 -6.03 -3.48
CA GLU A 142 14.19 -6.09 -4.94
C GLU A 142 13.37 -7.29 -5.40
N GLY A 143 12.53 -7.10 -6.43
CA GLY A 143 11.65 -8.14 -6.97
C GLY A 143 10.44 -8.49 -6.09
N THR A 144 10.27 -7.89 -4.91
CA THR A 144 9.10 -8.12 -4.06
C THR A 144 7.86 -7.44 -4.65
N SER A 145 6.73 -8.15 -4.65
CA SER A 145 5.45 -7.59 -5.05
C SER A 145 5.02 -6.49 -4.07
N LEU A 146 4.59 -5.35 -4.61
CA LEU A 146 4.05 -4.23 -3.82
C LEU A 146 2.57 -4.42 -3.44
N ARG A 147 1.90 -5.41 -4.03
CA ARG A 147 0.48 -5.69 -3.84
C ARG A 147 0.09 -5.83 -2.36
N PRO A 148 0.84 -6.54 -1.50
CA PRO A 148 0.50 -6.64 -0.07
C PRO A 148 0.47 -5.27 0.62
N GLY A 149 1.34 -4.34 0.24
CA GLY A 149 1.36 -2.98 0.78
C GLY A 149 0.10 -2.21 0.41
N PHE A 150 -0.30 -2.22 -0.87
CA PHE A 150 -1.54 -1.58 -1.33
C PHE A 150 -2.78 -2.16 -0.66
N LEU A 151 -2.85 -3.48 -0.52
CA LEU A 151 -3.95 -4.15 0.17
C LEU A 151 -4.02 -3.75 1.65
N ALA A 152 -2.88 -3.64 2.33
CA ALA A 152 -2.83 -3.26 3.73
C ALA A 152 -3.18 -1.78 3.95
N VAL A 153 -2.83 -0.89 2.99
CA VAL A 153 -3.29 0.51 3.01
C VAL A 153 -4.82 0.57 2.93
N ALA A 154 -5.40 -0.15 1.97
CA ALA A 154 -6.84 -0.17 1.79
C ALA A 154 -7.57 -0.79 2.99
N SER A 155 -7.02 -1.86 3.59
CA SER A 155 -7.65 -2.51 4.75
C SER A 155 -7.61 -1.63 6.00
N LEU A 156 -6.51 -0.91 6.23
CA LEU A 156 -6.42 0.04 7.35
C LEU A 156 -7.36 1.23 7.16
N LEU A 157 -7.40 1.82 5.96
CA LEU A 157 -8.33 2.89 5.63
C LEU A 157 -9.79 2.45 5.83
N LYS A 158 -10.13 1.23 5.40
CA LYS A 158 -11.46 0.65 5.64
C LYS A 158 -11.76 0.44 7.13
N ALA A 159 -10.80 -0.04 7.92
CA ALA A 159 -10.99 -0.22 9.36
C ALA A 159 -11.23 1.11 10.08
N MET A 160 -10.46 2.15 9.74
CA MET A 160 -10.65 3.51 10.26
C MET A 160 -11.99 4.10 9.81
N GLN A 161 -12.36 3.90 8.56
CA GLN A 161 -13.65 4.31 8.00
C GLN A 161 -14.82 3.68 8.77
N GLN A 162 -14.82 2.36 8.96
CA GLN A 162 -15.87 1.66 9.70
C GLN A 162 -15.99 2.13 11.16
N LYS A 163 -14.88 2.63 11.73
CA LYS A 163 -14.84 3.09 13.11
C LYS A 163 -15.45 4.47 13.31
N ALA A 164 -15.15 5.42 12.44
CA ALA A 164 -15.44 6.84 12.68
C ALA A 164 -16.11 7.58 11.50
N TYR A 165 -16.16 6.98 10.30
CA TYR A 165 -16.65 7.63 9.07
C TYR A 165 -17.56 6.69 8.25
N PRO A 166 -18.73 6.26 8.77
CA PRO A 166 -19.60 5.29 8.07
C PRO A 166 -20.02 5.74 6.66
N ASP A 167 -20.14 7.05 6.42
CA ASP A 167 -20.55 7.61 5.13
C ASP A 167 -19.52 7.39 4.01
N GLU A 168 -18.25 7.14 4.37
CA GLU A 168 -17.16 6.90 3.42
C GLU A 168 -17.01 5.42 3.01
N GLU A 169 -18.00 4.57 3.34
CA GLU A 169 -17.95 3.12 3.05
C GLU A 169 -17.73 2.83 1.57
N PHE A 170 -18.38 3.58 0.68
CA PHE A 170 -18.24 3.39 -0.75
C PHE A 170 -16.81 3.65 -1.22
N ALA A 171 -16.22 4.78 -0.78
CA ALA A 171 -14.86 5.15 -1.13
C ALA A 171 -13.83 4.14 -0.59
N ALA A 172 -13.99 3.68 0.65
CA ALA A 172 -13.10 2.67 1.23
C ALA A 172 -13.21 1.30 0.55
N ASN A 173 -14.42 0.89 0.13
CA ASN A 173 -14.63 -0.35 -0.60
C ASN A 173 -14.03 -0.29 -2.02
N ASP A 174 -14.21 0.82 -2.74
CA ASP A 174 -13.64 1.02 -4.07
C ASP A 174 -12.10 0.96 -4.03
N LEU A 175 -11.49 1.58 -3.01
CA LEU A 175 -10.04 1.53 -2.81
C LEU A 175 -9.53 0.09 -2.60
N GLY A 176 -10.28 -0.73 -1.85
CA GLY A 176 -9.98 -2.16 -1.69
C GLY A 176 -10.06 -2.95 -3.00
N LEU A 177 -11.05 -2.65 -3.84
CA LEU A 177 -11.18 -3.25 -5.17
C LEU A 177 -10.02 -2.84 -6.08
N GLN A 178 -9.59 -1.57 -6.06
CA GLN A 178 -8.41 -1.09 -6.79
C GLN A 178 -7.14 -1.82 -6.32
N ALA A 179 -6.91 -1.91 -5.01
CA ALA A 179 -5.76 -2.62 -4.45
C ALA A 179 -5.70 -4.10 -4.88
N SER A 180 -6.86 -4.75 -4.98
CA SER A 180 -6.95 -6.17 -5.36
C SER A 180 -6.51 -6.45 -6.81
N GLN A 181 -6.60 -5.45 -7.68
CA GLN A 181 -6.30 -5.56 -9.11
C GLN A 181 -4.81 -5.39 -9.43
N PHE A 182 -3.99 -4.92 -8.48
CA PHE A 182 -2.56 -4.77 -8.70
C PHE A 182 -1.88 -6.12 -8.89
N SER A 183 -1.06 -6.21 -9.94
CA SER A 183 -0.10 -7.31 -10.09
C SER A 183 1.04 -7.16 -9.07
N GLY A 184 1.29 -5.91 -8.64
CA GLY A 184 2.34 -5.53 -7.71
C GLY A 184 3.70 -5.43 -8.38
N ARG A 185 3.73 -5.39 -9.72
CA ARG A 185 4.92 -5.21 -10.56
C ARG A 185 4.70 -3.98 -11.44
N THR A 186 5.22 -2.82 -11.05
CA THR A 186 4.98 -1.52 -11.72
C THR A 186 5.70 -1.35 -13.06
N GLY A 187 5.76 -2.39 -13.89
CA GLY A 187 6.52 -2.42 -15.15
C GLY A 187 5.77 -1.86 -16.36
N THR A 188 4.45 -1.67 -16.28
CA THR A 188 3.62 -1.21 -17.41
C THR A 188 3.14 0.23 -17.22
N ALA A 189 2.83 0.94 -18.32
CA ALA A 189 2.21 2.27 -18.25
C ALA A 189 0.84 2.23 -17.55
N GLN A 190 0.02 1.23 -17.86
CA GLN A 190 -1.28 1.03 -17.25
C GLN A 190 -1.19 0.81 -15.73
N GLU A 191 -0.25 -0.01 -15.26
CA GLU A 191 -0.09 -0.24 -13.82
C GLU A 191 0.41 1.02 -13.09
N ARG A 192 1.25 1.83 -13.74
CA ARG A 192 1.66 3.15 -13.21
C ARG A 192 0.48 4.09 -13.03
N GLU A 193 -0.42 4.18 -14.02
CA GLU A 193 -1.65 4.97 -13.92
C GLU A 193 -2.56 4.47 -12.80
N TRP A 194 -2.73 3.15 -12.66
CA TRP A 194 -3.52 2.56 -11.58
C TRP A 194 -2.94 2.86 -10.20
N VAL A 195 -1.61 2.77 -10.04
CA VAL A 195 -0.94 3.12 -8.78
C VAL A 195 -1.12 4.59 -8.45
N GLN A 196 -0.98 5.48 -9.44
CA GLN A 196 -1.21 6.92 -9.26
C GLN A 196 -2.64 7.20 -8.82
N ASN A 197 -3.63 6.60 -9.48
CA ASN A 197 -5.04 6.76 -9.13
C ASN A 197 -5.35 6.23 -7.73
N PHE A 198 -4.76 5.09 -7.35
CA PHE A 198 -4.89 4.55 -6.00
C PHE A 198 -4.36 5.53 -4.95
N PHE A 199 -3.17 6.10 -5.13
CA PHE A 199 -2.63 7.07 -4.18
C PHE A 199 -3.49 8.34 -4.11
N ARG A 200 -4.00 8.83 -5.24
CA ARG A 200 -4.90 9.99 -5.26
C ARG A 200 -6.17 9.73 -4.46
N HIS A 201 -6.83 8.60 -4.69
CA HIS A 201 -8.04 8.23 -3.95
C HIS A 201 -7.76 7.99 -2.46
N ALA A 202 -6.65 7.33 -2.12
CA ALA A 202 -6.24 7.11 -0.74
C ALA A 202 -5.99 8.45 -0.02
N ALA A 203 -5.27 9.40 -0.65
CA ALA A 203 -5.02 10.72 -0.08
C ALA A 203 -6.32 11.49 0.15
N GLN A 204 -7.25 11.44 -0.81
CA GLN A 204 -8.55 12.08 -0.69
C GLN A 204 -9.37 11.50 0.46
N LEU A 205 -9.42 10.17 0.59
CA LEU A 205 -10.11 9.51 1.70
C LEU A 205 -9.47 9.87 3.05
N MET A 206 -8.13 9.89 3.13
CA MET A 206 -7.42 10.35 4.33
C MET A 206 -7.76 11.79 4.68
N LYS A 207 -7.83 12.68 3.68
CA LYS A 207 -8.17 14.09 3.86
C LYS A 207 -9.57 14.26 4.44
N THR A 208 -10.55 13.51 3.93
CA THR A 208 -11.91 13.49 4.48
C THR A 208 -11.92 12.98 5.92
N MET A 209 -11.25 11.87 6.20
CA MET A 209 -11.18 11.28 7.55
C MET A 209 -10.28 12.06 8.54
N ASN A 210 -9.52 13.03 8.04
CA ASN A 210 -8.75 13.97 8.86
C ASN A 210 -9.60 15.16 9.31
N GLY A 211 -10.75 15.41 8.66
CA GLY A 211 -11.74 16.40 9.06
C GLY A 211 -12.48 16.00 10.35
N PRO A 212 -13.36 16.85 10.88
CA PRO A 212 -14.22 16.47 12.00
C PRO A 212 -15.22 15.39 11.56
N THR A 213 -15.42 14.37 12.40
CA THR A 213 -16.51 13.39 12.25
C THR A 213 -17.85 14.12 12.25
N SER A 214 -18.63 13.97 11.18
CA SER A 214 -19.96 14.60 11.04
C SER A 214 -21.04 13.86 11.83
#